data_AF-A0A117RW74-F1
#
_entry.id   AF-A0A117RW74-F1
#
_cell.length_a   1.000
_cell.length_b   1.000
_cell.length_c   1.000
_cell.angle_alpha   90.00
_cell.angle_beta   90.00
_cell.angle_gamma   90.00
#
_symmetry.space_group_name_H-M   'P 1'
#
loop_
_entity.id
_entity.type
_entity.pdbx_description
1 polymer ?
#
loop_
_entity_poly.entity_id
_entity_poly.type
_entity_poly.pdbx_seq_one_letter_code
_entity_poly.pdbx_strand_id
1 'polypeptide(L)'
;MVTPGRRTRSAVSALPEPPAQWHRVLTLLSAVSLFIGTRSVWSTAASHKVVVAAVISVCYASILVCGVLALVVRRARSLARVDLGVLVTAVVLVLCAWAVYHQGGDEAVLTTQAAREIAAGRPVYGRPWPWLFGHGTVALTPTVYGGYDFTYGYPPLAPLLTAPLLWLGHGGAPATATATGALLVGAVALWRMLPAPWRPAATMVCLGFSFLPMYGRQGYPAILALALLLPAVVRWPRTGRGGVLGRAGVARAVCLGAACAAQQLSWFVVPFLLAGIYAVRRGELGPRAAAGVVLRIAGVAVTVWLLINAYFLAQQPAAWLKGIALPLTQGAVLHGQGLIGVSLYLTDGSDRLDWYGHASLLLAVGLLAVFVLFVRRLGPAATVLPWCAFFLATRSQDGYYLMMTPLWLASAVTAPLPEFAGAWQPRPRVLAGPRRHRARVAAAVLVLLPALASATAAATGTPPLRMRVTAARHDRATAVTLMTVRVTNTGDSALSPHFTLTTGQGMDPYWIVAAGPRTLPAHGTARYELRPPKGTFRLPRPSVRIRLRAFTADPQTLSSADVGSALRTSAERR
;
A
#
# COMPACT_ATOMS: atom_id res chain seq x y z
N MET A 1 -4.18 28.72 74.55
CA MET A 1 -4.07 27.47 73.78
C MET A 1 -3.64 27.80 72.36
N VAL A 2 -2.37 27.54 72.04
CA VAL A 2 -1.77 27.80 70.73
C VAL A 2 -1.87 26.50 69.92
N THR A 3 -2.65 26.50 68.85
CA THR A 3 -2.73 25.38 67.89
C THR A 3 -1.41 25.27 67.12
N PRO A 4 -0.71 24.12 67.15
CA PRO A 4 0.51 23.94 66.38
C PRO A 4 0.22 23.86 64.88
N GLY A 5 1.01 24.59 64.10
CA GLY A 5 0.91 24.69 62.66
C GLY A 5 0.98 23.35 61.93
N ARG A 6 0.15 23.25 60.90
CA ARG A 6 0.12 22.19 59.89
C ARG A 6 1.49 22.13 59.20
N ARG A 7 2.33 21.17 59.60
CA ARG A 7 3.59 20.86 58.88
C ARG A 7 3.24 20.60 57.42
N THR A 8 3.75 21.46 56.55
CA THR A 8 3.89 21.21 55.12
C THR A 8 4.59 19.87 54.96
N ARG A 9 3.89 18.89 54.35
CA ARG A 9 4.52 17.66 53.89
C ARG A 9 5.62 18.06 52.93
N SER A 10 6.86 17.95 53.40
CA SER A 10 8.05 18.00 52.58
C SER A 10 7.83 17.07 51.38
N ALA A 11 8.17 17.56 50.18
CA ALA A 11 8.13 16.79 48.94
C ALA A 11 9.10 15.60 49.09
N VAL A 12 8.59 14.50 49.65
CA VAL A 12 9.28 13.21 49.67
C VAL A 12 9.59 12.91 48.21
N SER A 13 10.88 12.92 47.91
CA SER A 13 11.46 12.54 46.62
C SER A 13 10.88 11.20 46.21
N ALA A 14 9.84 11.24 45.36
CA ALA A 14 9.21 10.04 44.86
C ALA A 14 10.30 9.23 44.16
N LEU A 15 10.51 7.99 44.63
CA LEU A 15 11.50 7.09 44.05
C LEU A 15 11.31 7.05 42.52
N PRO A 16 12.40 7.13 41.73
CA PRO A 16 12.28 7.15 40.28
C PRO A 16 11.49 5.94 39.80
N GLU A 17 10.36 6.18 39.14
CA GLU A 17 9.50 5.11 38.65
C GLU A 17 10.29 4.23 37.65
N PRO A 18 10.40 2.92 37.93
CA PRO A 18 11.06 2.00 37.00
C PRO A 18 10.27 1.96 35.69
N PRO A 19 10.95 1.82 34.53
CA PRO A 19 10.23 1.66 33.27
C PRO A 19 9.40 0.38 33.30
N ALA A 20 8.18 0.47 32.76
CA ALA A 20 7.34 -0.70 32.59
C ALA A 20 8.03 -1.75 31.69
N GLN A 21 7.89 -3.03 32.03
CA GLN A 21 8.58 -4.12 31.33
C GLN A 21 8.25 -4.15 29.83
N TRP A 22 7.00 -3.88 29.45
CA TRP A 22 6.59 -3.84 28.05
C TRP A 22 7.24 -2.68 27.27
N HIS A 23 7.55 -1.55 27.91
CA HIS A 23 8.30 -0.45 27.28
C HIS A 23 9.70 -0.93 26.91
N ARG A 24 10.40 -1.62 27.83
CA ARG A 24 11.72 -2.22 27.54
C ARG A 24 11.65 -3.18 26.36
N VAL A 25 10.64 -4.05 26.35
CA VAL A 25 10.43 -5.02 25.27
C VAL A 25 10.22 -4.30 23.94
N LEU A 26 9.42 -3.22 23.89
CA LEU A 26 9.24 -2.44 22.67
C LEU A 26 10.53 -1.76 22.20
N THR A 27 11.32 -1.19 23.11
CA THR A 27 12.63 -0.60 22.78
C THR A 27 13.58 -1.66 22.21
N LEU A 28 13.63 -2.84 22.84
CA LEU A 28 14.45 -3.95 22.37
C LEU A 28 13.99 -4.46 21.01
N LEU A 29 12.68 -4.68 20.81
CA LEU A 29 12.12 -5.13 19.53
C LEU A 29 12.39 -4.11 18.42
N SER A 30 12.33 -2.81 18.72
CA SER A 30 12.73 -1.77 17.78
C SER A 30 14.21 -1.90 17.40
N ALA A 31 15.10 -2.14 18.35
CA ALA A 31 16.53 -2.36 18.06
C ALA A 31 16.76 -3.64 17.22
N VAL A 32 16.09 -4.74 17.56
CA VAL A 32 16.14 -6.02 16.83
C VAL A 32 15.66 -5.84 15.38
N SER A 33 14.58 -5.09 15.16
CA SER A 33 14.05 -4.84 13.81
C SER A 33 15.08 -4.14 12.91
N LEU A 34 15.81 -3.15 13.44
CA LEU A 34 16.89 -2.49 12.71
C LEU A 34 18.05 -3.45 12.41
N PHE A 35 18.41 -4.29 13.39
CA PHE A 35 19.49 -5.25 13.24
C PHE A 35 19.26 -6.22 12.07
N ILE A 36 18.03 -6.74 11.95
CA ILE A 36 17.62 -7.65 10.86
C ILE A 36 17.72 -6.96 9.49
N GLY A 37 17.27 -5.70 9.39
CA GLY A 37 17.21 -4.98 8.11
C GLY A 37 18.54 -4.41 7.60
N THR A 38 19.58 -4.34 8.43
CA THR A 38 20.81 -3.57 8.10
C THR A 38 21.79 -4.32 7.17
N ARG A 39 21.80 -5.67 7.22
CA ARG A 39 22.84 -6.48 6.58
C ARG A 39 22.94 -6.31 5.07
N SER A 40 21.80 -6.32 4.38
CA SER A 40 21.76 -6.24 2.92
C SER A 40 22.34 -4.92 2.41
N VAL A 41 21.96 -3.81 3.05
CA VAL A 41 22.47 -2.47 2.71
C VAL A 41 23.97 -2.37 2.97
N TRP A 42 24.43 -2.89 4.12
CA TRP A 42 25.85 -2.90 4.45
C TRP A 42 26.68 -3.66 3.41
N SER A 43 26.26 -4.87 3.01
CA SER A 43 27.00 -5.67 2.03
C SER A 43 27.14 -4.98 0.68
N THR A 44 26.10 -4.29 0.20
CA THR A 44 26.20 -3.49 -1.03
C THR A 44 27.03 -2.22 -0.83
N ALA A 45 26.91 -1.54 0.32
CA ALA A 45 27.73 -0.38 0.61
C ALA A 45 29.22 -0.71 0.70
N ALA A 46 29.58 -1.84 1.33
CA ALA A 46 30.98 -2.25 1.51
C ALA A 46 31.72 -2.47 0.19
N SER A 47 31.01 -2.88 -0.87
CA SER A 47 31.62 -3.15 -2.17
C SER A 47 31.85 -1.88 -3.01
N HIS A 48 31.06 -0.82 -2.84
CA HIS A 48 31.10 0.33 -3.76
C HIS A 48 31.08 1.72 -3.07
N LYS A 49 30.82 1.78 -1.76
CA LYS A 49 30.66 3.01 -0.96
C LYS A 49 31.18 2.83 0.47
N VAL A 50 32.50 2.70 0.63
CA VAL A 50 33.18 2.37 1.89
C VAL A 50 32.80 3.32 3.04
N VAL A 51 32.70 4.63 2.79
CA VAL A 51 32.29 5.61 3.82
C VAL A 51 30.87 5.32 4.35
N VAL A 52 29.93 4.98 3.47
CA VAL A 52 28.57 4.61 3.87
C VAL A 52 28.58 3.30 4.66
N ALA A 53 29.40 2.33 4.25
CA ALA A 53 29.57 1.08 5.00
C ALA A 53 30.12 1.31 6.41
N ALA A 54 31.10 2.22 6.57
CA ALA A 54 31.65 2.59 7.88
C ALA A 54 30.58 3.21 8.80
N VAL A 55 29.76 4.13 8.27
CA VAL A 55 28.64 4.71 9.03
C VAL A 55 27.63 3.64 9.45
N ILE A 56 27.32 2.69 8.57
CA ILE A 56 26.45 1.56 8.90
C ILE A 56 27.08 0.65 9.98
N SER A 57 28.39 0.44 9.97
CA SER A 57 29.11 -0.29 11.03
C SER A 57 29.00 0.43 12.39
N VAL A 58 29.08 1.76 12.43
CA VAL A 58 28.82 2.55 13.65
C VAL A 58 27.36 2.39 14.11
N CYS A 59 26.41 2.36 13.17
CA CYS A 59 25.01 2.09 13.48
C CYS A 59 24.81 0.69 14.09
N TYR A 60 25.55 -0.34 13.64
CA TYR A 60 25.54 -1.67 14.25
C TYR A 60 25.96 -1.62 15.73
N ALA A 61 27.06 -0.94 16.05
CA ALA A 61 27.51 -0.77 17.43
C ALA A 61 26.44 -0.02 18.26
N SER A 62 25.84 1.03 17.70
CA SER A 62 24.74 1.78 18.33
C SER A 62 23.53 0.90 18.63
N ILE A 63 23.12 0.02 17.71
CA ILE A 63 21.99 -0.91 17.92
C ILE A 63 22.30 -1.85 19.09
N LEU A 64 23.49 -2.43 19.14
CA LEU A 64 23.90 -3.34 20.21
C LEU A 64 23.90 -2.64 21.58
N VAL A 65 24.50 -1.44 21.65
CA VAL A 65 24.52 -0.61 22.86
C VAL A 65 23.09 -0.27 23.29
N CYS A 66 22.24 0.18 22.36
CA CYS A 66 20.83 0.48 22.67
C CYS A 66 20.06 -0.76 23.14
N GLY A 67 20.33 -1.94 22.56
CA GLY A 67 19.73 -3.21 22.97
C GLY A 67 20.10 -3.61 24.40
N VAL A 68 21.38 -3.51 24.76
CA VAL A 68 21.85 -3.72 26.15
C VAL A 68 21.22 -2.69 27.08
N LEU A 69 21.26 -1.40 26.72
CA LEU A 69 20.69 -0.33 27.53
C LEU A 69 19.21 -0.54 27.78
N ALA A 70 18.41 -0.91 26.77
CA ALA A 70 16.98 -1.17 26.92
C ALA A 70 16.66 -2.16 28.06
N LEU A 71 17.54 -3.14 28.28
CA LEU A 71 17.41 -4.14 29.33
C LEU A 71 17.88 -3.65 30.71
N VAL A 72 18.92 -2.80 30.77
CA VAL A 72 19.58 -2.46 32.05
C VAL A 72 19.21 -1.10 32.64
N VAL A 73 18.72 -0.12 31.86
CA VAL A 73 18.44 1.22 32.42
C VAL A 73 17.35 1.17 33.48
N ARG A 74 17.59 1.76 34.66
CA ARG A 74 16.66 1.66 35.80
C ARG A 74 15.54 2.70 35.81
N ARG A 75 15.64 3.75 34.99
CA ARG A 75 14.70 4.91 35.01
C ARG A 75 13.96 5.03 33.68
N ALA A 76 12.66 5.32 33.73
CA ALA A 76 11.83 5.53 32.54
C ALA A 76 12.35 6.66 31.64
N ARG A 77 12.84 7.76 32.23
CA ARG A 77 13.46 8.87 31.48
C ARG A 77 14.71 8.44 30.71
N SER A 78 15.51 7.56 31.29
CA SER A 78 16.71 7.06 30.62
C SER A 78 16.34 6.11 29.48
N LEU A 79 15.34 5.25 29.67
CA LEU A 79 14.82 4.41 28.60
C LEU A 79 14.26 5.24 27.43
N ALA A 80 13.54 6.33 27.72
CA ALA A 80 13.08 7.26 26.68
C ALA A 80 14.23 7.93 25.88
N ARG A 81 15.43 8.08 26.47
CA ARG A 81 16.63 8.53 25.74
C ARG A 81 17.20 7.42 24.87
N VAL A 82 17.16 6.17 25.33
CA VAL A 82 17.51 5.00 24.49
C VAL A 82 16.58 4.93 23.28
N ASP A 83 15.27 5.16 23.46
CA ASP A 83 14.32 5.19 22.35
C ASP A 83 14.67 6.25 21.29
N LEU A 84 15.15 7.41 21.74
CA LEU A 84 15.65 8.46 20.84
C LEU A 84 16.92 8.01 20.11
N GLY A 85 17.84 7.35 20.81
CA GLY A 85 19.03 6.74 20.20
C GLY A 85 18.66 5.76 19.09
N VAL A 86 17.71 4.85 19.36
CA VAL A 86 17.20 3.89 18.37
C VAL A 86 16.55 4.60 17.17
N LEU A 87 15.79 5.67 17.39
CA LEU A 87 15.22 6.49 16.31
C LEU A 87 16.30 7.15 15.45
N VAL A 88 17.29 7.80 16.07
CA VAL A 88 18.38 8.47 15.34
C VAL A 88 19.16 7.45 14.50
N THR A 89 19.49 6.30 15.08
CA THR A 89 20.17 5.21 14.36
C THR A 89 19.33 4.71 13.18
N ALA A 90 18.02 4.56 13.36
CA ALA A 90 17.12 4.18 12.27
C ALA A 90 17.09 5.22 11.13
N VAL A 91 17.03 6.51 11.46
CA VAL A 91 17.06 7.59 10.46
C VAL A 91 18.36 7.55 9.66
N VAL A 92 19.51 7.42 10.33
CA VAL A 92 20.82 7.32 9.67
C VAL A 92 20.86 6.11 8.74
N LEU A 93 20.41 4.94 9.19
CA LEU A 93 20.35 3.73 8.35
C LEU A 93 19.49 3.91 7.09
N VAL A 94 18.33 4.57 7.22
CA VAL A 94 17.46 4.86 6.06
C VAL A 94 18.14 5.80 5.07
N LEU A 95 18.82 6.84 5.56
CA LEU A 95 19.58 7.77 4.72
C LEU A 95 20.77 7.08 4.03
N CYS A 96 21.51 6.23 4.74
CA CYS A 96 22.57 5.41 4.17
C CYS A 96 22.03 4.50 3.06
N ALA A 97 20.90 3.84 3.32
CA ALA A 97 20.26 2.98 2.32
C ALA A 97 19.76 3.77 1.11
N TRP A 98 19.22 4.98 1.30
CA TRP A 98 18.85 5.87 0.20
C TRP A 98 20.09 6.26 -0.61
N ALA A 99 21.20 6.64 0.04
CA ALA A 99 22.43 6.97 -0.66
C ALA A 99 22.94 5.81 -1.55
N VAL A 100 22.74 4.55 -1.13
CA VAL A 100 23.08 3.37 -1.93
C VAL A 100 22.06 3.12 -3.06
N TYR A 101 20.76 3.25 -2.79
CA TYR A 101 19.66 2.85 -3.70
C TYR A 101 18.69 3.99 -4.04
N HIS A 102 19.19 5.16 -4.46
CA HIS A 102 18.34 6.34 -4.73
C HIS A 102 17.68 6.35 -6.11
N GLN A 103 18.04 5.44 -7.01
CA GLN A 103 17.54 5.43 -8.40
C GLN A 103 16.03 5.21 -8.50
N GLY A 104 15.45 4.49 -7.53
CA GLY A 104 14.01 4.22 -7.45
C GLY A 104 13.50 3.25 -8.51
N GLY A 105 12.17 3.16 -8.60
CA GLY A 105 11.45 2.31 -9.53
C GLY A 105 10.71 3.10 -10.61
N ASP A 106 9.76 2.44 -11.26
CA ASP A 106 8.81 3.06 -12.20
C ASP A 106 8.11 4.27 -11.61
N GLU A 107 7.67 4.15 -10.37
CA GLU A 107 6.95 5.18 -9.64
C GLU A 107 7.78 6.43 -9.41
N ALA A 108 9.06 6.26 -9.05
CA ALA A 108 9.99 7.37 -8.89
C ALA A 108 10.28 8.07 -10.23
N VAL A 109 10.47 7.29 -11.30
CA VAL A 109 10.79 7.82 -12.63
C VAL A 109 9.60 8.59 -13.22
N LEU A 110 8.39 8.03 -13.11
CA LEU A 110 7.14 8.70 -13.52
C LEU A 110 6.87 9.97 -12.68
N THR A 111 7.07 9.91 -11.36
CA THR A 111 6.89 11.08 -10.49
C THR A 111 7.89 12.19 -10.80
N THR A 112 9.17 11.85 -11.02
CA THR A 112 10.18 12.84 -11.41
C THR A 112 9.88 13.42 -12.80
N GLN A 113 9.42 12.61 -13.76
CA GLN A 113 9.02 13.13 -15.07
C GLN A 113 7.82 14.08 -14.95
N ALA A 114 6.78 13.72 -14.19
CA ALA A 114 5.66 14.60 -13.92
C ALA A 114 6.11 15.93 -13.28
N ALA A 115 7.04 15.88 -12.34
CA ALA A 115 7.61 17.08 -11.72
C ALA A 115 8.34 17.98 -12.73
N ARG A 116 9.06 17.40 -13.70
CA ARG A 116 9.71 18.16 -14.80
C ARG A 116 8.68 18.81 -15.72
N GLU A 117 7.63 18.10 -16.09
CA GLU A 117 6.56 18.67 -16.92
C GLU A 117 5.87 19.83 -16.19
N ILE A 118 5.59 19.70 -14.88
CA ILE A 118 5.05 20.79 -14.06
C ILE A 118 5.99 22.00 -14.06
N ALA A 119 7.29 21.79 -13.81
CA ALA A 119 8.28 22.86 -13.79
C ALA A 119 8.42 23.57 -15.16
N ALA A 120 8.16 22.84 -16.25
CA ALA A 120 8.14 23.37 -17.61
C ALA A 120 6.78 23.97 -18.03
N GLY A 121 5.78 24.01 -17.14
CA GLY A 121 4.43 24.49 -17.45
C GLY A 121 3.66 23.61 -18.43
N ARG A 122 4.00 22.32 -18.52
CA ARG A 122 3.45 21.37 -19.49
C ARG A 122 2.40 20.45 -18.85
N PRO A 123 1.45 19.94 -19.66
CA PRO A 123 0.50 18.90 -19.24
C PRO A 123 1.17 17.66 -18.66
N VAL A 124 0.61 17.14 -17.56
CA VAL A 124 1.05 15.87 -16.92
C VAL A 124 0.12 14.72 -17.30
N TYR A 125 -1.18 14.90 -17.09
CA TYR A 125 -2.15 13.81 -17.20
C TYR A 125 -2.51 13.49 -18.65
N GLY A 126 -2.74 12.21 -18.95
CA GLY A 126 -3.04 11.75 -20.30
C GLY A 126 -1.84 11.74 -21.26
N ARG A 127 -0.62 12.04 -20.77
CA ARG A 127 0.61 11.97 -21.56
C ARG A 127 1.39 10.69 -21.25
N PRO A 128 1.64 9.82 -22.26
CA PRO A 128 2.50 8.66 -22.08
C PRO A 128 3.97 9.03 -22.25
N TRP A 129 4.85 8.39 -21.47
CA TRP A 129 6.31 8.56 -21.54
C TRP A 129 7.04 7.22 -21.77
N PRO A 130 6.82 6.55 -22.92
CA PRO A 130 7.36 5.21 -23.17
C PRO A 130 8.89 5.15 -23.20
N TRP A 131 9.56 6.24 -23.55
CA TRP A 131 11.03 6.31 -23.60
C TRP A 131 11.69 6.09 -22.22
N LEU A 132 10.97 6.34 -21.12
CA LEU A 132 11.48 6.11 -19.76
C LEU A 132 11.73 4.62 -19.47
N PHE A 133 11.10 3.72 -20.23
CA PHE A 133 11.14 2.28 -19.99
C PHE A 133 12.05 1.52 -20.99
N GLY A 134 12.68 2.23 -21.93
CA GLY A 134 13.50 1.62 -22.99
C GLY A 134 14.79 0.96 -22.52
N HIS A 135 15.32 1.34 -21.34
CA HIS A 135 16.63 0.89 -20.86
C HIS A 135 16.58 -0.36 -19.96
N GLY A 136 15.42 -0.98 -19.77
CA GLY A 136 15.27 -2.25 -19.05
C GLY A 136 15.51 -2.20 -17.54
N THR A 137 15.76 -1.02 -16.97
CA THR A 137 15.93 -0.79 -15.51
C THR A 137 14.63 -0.45 -14.80
N VAL A 138 13.60 -0.06 -15.54
CA VAL A 138 12.31 0.38 -15.02
C VAL A 138 11.25 -0.69 -15.34
N ALA A 139 10.49 -1.09 -14.32
CA ALA A 139 9.42 -2.08 -14.48
C ALA A 139 8.28 -1.52 -15.35
N LEU A 140 7.66 -2.38 -16.15
CA LEU A 140 6.48 -2.04 -16.94
C LEU A 140 5.23 -2.60 -16.25
N THR A 141 4.16 -1.82 -16.21
CA THR A 141 2.84 -2.31 -15.77
C THR A 141 2.06 -2.80 -16.99
N PRO A 142 1.86 -4.12 -17.18
CA PRO A 142 1.08 -4.64 -18.29
C PRO A 142 -0.42 -4.39 -18.07
N THR A 143 -1.18 -4.25 -19.15
CA THR A 143 -2.64 -4.13 -19.12
C THR A 143 -3.30 -5.37 -19.73
N VAL A 144 -4.53 -5.69 -19.32
CA VAL A 144 -5.32 -6.81 -19.87
C VAL A 144 -5.64 -6.64 -21.36
N TYR A 145 -5.45 -5.42 -21.89
CA TYR A 145 -5.57 -5.07 -23.31
C TYR A 145 -4.31 -5.38 -24.14
N GLY A 146 -3.31 -6.03 -23.55
CA GLY A 146 -2.07 -6.40 -24.24
C GLY A 146 -1.03 -5.29 -24.35
N GLY A 147 -1.27 -4.14 -23.73
CA GLY A 147 -0.38 -2.98 -23.71
C GLY A 147 0.33 -2.81 -22.37
N TYR A 148 0.89 -1.62 -22.18
CA TYR A 148 1.51 -1.18 -20.93
C TYR A 148 1.05 0.22 -20.57
N ASP A 149 0.99 0.51 -19.28
CA ASP A 149 0.79 1.88 -18.80
C ASP A 149 2.13 2.62 -18.78
N PHE A 150 2.13 3.82 -19.37
CA PHE A 150 3.28 4.72 -19.47
C PHE A 150 2.97 6.11 -18.90
N THR A 151 1.84 6.25 -18.21
CA THR A 151 1.31 7.54 -17.78
C THR A 151 1.42 7.72 -16.27
N TYR A 152 1.32 8.97 -15.81
CA TYR A 152 1.26 9.27 -14.38
C TYR A 152 -0.18 9.16 -13.85
N GLY A 153 -0.41 8.22 -12.94
CA GLY A 153 -1.74 7.85 -12.44
C GLY A 153 -2.12 8.36 -11.04
N TYR A 154 -1.46 9.39 -10.50
CA TYR A 154 -1.66 9.82 -9.10
C TYR A 154 -2.03 11.30 -8.96
N PRO A 155 -2.70 11.69 -7.85
CA PRO A 155 -2.86 13.09 -7.47
C PRO A 155 -1.53 13.87 -7.39
N PRO A 156 -1.54 15.19 -7.60
CA PRO A 156 -0.35 15.93 -8.01
C PRO A 156 0.58 16.36 -6.85
N LEU A 157 0.24 16.10 -5.59
CA LEU A 157 1.05 16.62 -4.47
C LEU A 157 2.48 16.06 -4.48
N ALA A 158 2.65 14.77 -4.82
CA ALA A 158 3.98 14.17 -4.89
C ALA A 158 4.89 14.88 -5.92
N PRO A 159 4.51 15.02 -7.21
CA PRO A 159 5.35 15.69 -8.19
C PRO A 159 5.51 17.19 -7.92
N LEU A 160 4.51 17.86 -7.32
CA LEU A 160 4.65 19.25 -6.86
C LEU A 160 5.76 19.40 -5.80
N LEU A 161 5.85 18.47 -4.84
CA LEU A 161 6.90 18.47 -3.82
C LEU A 161 8.25 17.94 -4.36
N THR A 162 8.24 17.19 -5.45
CA THR A 162 9.44 16.72 -6.13
C THR A 162 10.05 17.80 -7.04
N ALA A 163 9.25 18.68 -7.64
CA ALA A 163 9.72 19.76 -8.51
C ALA A 163 10.87 20.62 -7.92
N PRO A 164 10.82 21.10 -6.65
CA PRO A 164 11.93 21.85 -6.07
C PRO A 164 13.18 21.01 -5.79
N LEU A 165 13.11 19.68 -5.92
CA LEU A 165 14.21 18.74 -5.69
C LEU A 165 14.82 18.20 -6.98
N LEU A 166 14.42 18.71 -8.15
CA LEU A 166 14.94 18.26 -9.45
C LEU A 166 16.46 18.45 -9.59
N TRP A 167 17.07 19.31 -8.79
CA TRP A 167 18.52 19.52 -8.73
C TRP A 167 19.29 18.36 -8.09
N LEU A 168 18.62 17.45 -7.34
CA LEU A 168 19.26 16.31 -6.67
C LEU A 168 19.79 15.23 -7.63
N GLY A 169 19.48 15.33 -8.92
CA GLY A 169 20.05 14.46 -9.95
C GLY A 169 19.06 14.01 -11.01
N HIS A 170 19.41 12.91 -11.68
CA HIS A 170 18.63 12.34 -12.78
C HIS A 170 17.84 11.10 -12.33
N GLY A 171 17.03 10.55 -13.25
CA GLY A 171 16.21 9.36 -12.97
C GLY A 171 15.17 9.59 -11.87
N GLY A 172 15.01 8.62 -10.97
CA GLY A 172 14.05 8.69 -9.87
C GLY A 172 14.52 9.44 -8.61
N ALA A 173 15.78 9.89 -8.54
CA ALA A 173 16.39 10.41 -7.32
C ALA A 173 15.61 11.55 -6.63
N PRO A 174 15.06 12.55 -7.35
CA PRO A 174 14.24 13.60 -6.74
C PRO A 174 12.99 13.03 -6.04
N ALA A 175 12.25 12.14 -6.71
CA ALA A 175 11.03 11.54 -6.15
C ALA A 175 11.34 10.62 -4.96
N THR A 176 12.43 9.84 -5.01
CA THR A 176 12.83 8.99 -3.88
C THR A 176 13.26 9.82 -2.67
N ALA A 177 13.89 10.98 -2.89
CA ALA A 177 14.20 11.93 -1.83
C ALA A 177 12.92 12.50 -1.19
N THR A 178 11.93 12.91 -1.99
CA THR A 178 10.62 13.37 -1.49
C THR A 178 9.94 12.30 -0.63
N ALA A 179 9.80 11.07 -1.15
CA ALA A 179 9.12 9.99 -0.45
C ALA A 179 9.88 9.54 0.81
N THR A 180 11.21 9.41 0.74
CA THR A 180 12.05 9.06 1.90
C THR A 180 12.01 10.15 2.97
N GLY A 181 12.11 11.43 2.57
CA GLY A 181 11.98 12.56 3.47
C GLY A 181 10.62 12.59 4.17
N ALA A 182 9.54 12.35 3.43
CA ALA A 182 8.20 12.24 3.99
C ALA A 182 8.09 11.10 5.01
N LEU A 183 8.67 9.93 4.73
CA LEU A 183 8.71 8.82 5.69
C LEU A 183 9.42 9.20 6.98
N LEU A 184 10.60 9.82 6.90
CA LEU A 184 11.38 10.24 8.06
C LEU A 184 10.62 11.27 8.91
N VAL A 185 10.03 12.28 8.26
CA VAL A 185 9.20 13.28 8.92
C VAL A 185 7.97 12.64 9.57
N GLY A 186 7.28 11.74 8.85
CA GLY A 186 6.13 11.00 9.37
C GLY A 186 6.48 10.11 10.56
N ALA A 187 7.62 9.41 10.51
CA ALA A 187 8.11 8.58 11.61
C ALA A 187 8.41 9.41 12.87
N VAL A 188 9.10 10.54 12.71
CA VAL A 188 9.39 11.48 13.82
C VAL A 188 8.10 12.09 14.37
N ALA A 189 7.17 12.47 13.50
CA ALA A 189 5.87 13.00 13.91
C ALA A 189 5.08 11.97 14.73
N LEU A 190 4.94 10.73 14.24
CA LEU A 190 4.29 9.66 14.98
C LEU A 190 4.97 9.41 16.32
N TRP A 191 6.31 9.26 16.32
CA TRP A 191 7.10 9.07 17.54
C TRP A 191 6.84 10.18 18.56
N ARG A 192 6.75 11.44 18.13
CA ARG A 192 6.45 12.56 19.04
C ARG A 192 5.02 12.54 19.56
N MET A 193 4.06 12.17 18.73
CA MET A 193 2.63 12.20 19.06
C MET A 193 2.17 11.02 19.92
N LEU A 194 2.89 9.90 19.89
CA LEU A 194 2.64 8.75 20.76
C LEU A 194 3.07 9.02 22.22
N PRO A 195 2.38 8.42 23.21
CA PRO A 195 2.85 8.42 24.60
C PRO A 195 4.24 7.82 24.70
N ALA A 196 5.06 8.34 25.63
CA ALA A 196 6.48 8.01 25.74
C ALA A 196 6.81 6.50 25.66
N PRO A 197 6.09 5.59 26.36
CA PRO A 197 6.48 4.19 26.33
C PRO A 197 6.06 3.43 25.06
N TRP A 198 5.26 4.04 24.19
CA TRP A 198 4.89 3.51 22.86
C TRP A 198 5.75 4.03 21.71
N ARG A 199 6.62 5.01 21.98
CA ARG A 199 7.44 5.66 20.95
C ARG A 199 8.35 4.70 20.18
N PRO A 200 8.99 3.68 20.79
CA PRO A 200 9.77 2.70 20.05
C PRO A 200 8.99 1.96 18.97
N ALA A 201 7.69 1.73 19.21
CA ALA A 201 6.85 1.06 18.23
C ALA A 201 6.75 1.88 16.93
N ALA A 202 6.75 3.21 17.00
CA ALA A 202 6.78 4.08 15.81
C ALA A 202 8.07 3.87 15.00
N THR A 203 9.23 3.83 15.67
CA THR A 203 10.52 3.56 15.01
C THR A 203 10.51 2.19 14.35
N MET A 204 10.04 1.17 15.07
CA MET A 204 9.97 -0.22 14.59
C MET A 204 9.09 -0.36 13.33
N VAL A 205 7.85 0.13 13.37
CA VAL A 205 6.91 -0.02 12.24
C VAL A 205 7.25 0.88 11.06
N CYS A 206 7.80 2.09 11.32
CA CYS A 206 8.09 3.02 10.25
C CYS A 206 9.45 2.77 9.58
N LEU A 207 10.47 2.41 10.35
CA LEU A 207 11.86 2.37 9.88
C LEU A 207 12.53 1.00 10.11
N GLY A 208 12.10 0.26 11.12
CA GLY A 208 12.68 -1.01 11.56
C GLY A 208 12.54 -2.17 10.56
N PHE A 209 11.31 -2.48 10.14
CA PHE A 209 11.04 -3.65 9.29
C PHE A 209 11.47 -3.52 7.83
N SER A 210 12.22 -2.48 7.45
CA SER A 210 12.73 -2.18 6.11
C SER A 210 11.70 -2.00 4.97
N PHE A 211 10.45 -2.43 5.16
CA PHE A 211 9.39 -2.37 4.15
C PHE A 211 9.05 -0.92 3.74
N LEU A 212 8.69 -0.04 4.69
CA LEU A 212 8.42 1.36 4.33
C LEU A 212 9.67 2.10 3.81
N PRO A 213 10.87 1.93 4.40
CA PRO A 213 12.09 2.50 3.80
C PRO A 213 12.34 2.02 2.38
N MET A 214 12.04 0.76 2.06
CA MET A 214 12.12 0.25 0.69
C MET A 214 11.16 1.02 -0.23
N TYR A 215 9.88 1.17 0.13
CA TYR A 215 8.93 1.94 -0.67
C TYR A 215 9.26 3.44 -0.76
N GLY A 216 9.82 4.03 0.29
CA GLY A 216 10.35 5.40 0.25
C GLY A 216 11.46 5.55 -0.79
N ARG A 217 12.37 4.57 -0.86
CA ARG A 217 13.41 4.50 -1.89
C ARG A 217 12.89 4.13 -3.28
N GLN A 218 11.69 3.58 -3.40
CA GLN A 218 11.01 3.38 -4.69
C GLN A 218 10.30 4.65 -5.18
N GLY A 219 10.28 5.73 -4.39
CA GLY A 219 9.62 6.99 -4.74
C GLY A 219 8.10 6.90 -4.71
N TYR A 220 7.54 5.95 -3.94
CA TYR A 220 6.12 5.63 -3.99
C TYR A 220 5.26 6.74 -3.36
N PRO A 221 4.31 7.37 -4.09
CA PRO A 221 3.50 8.48 -3.56
C PRO A 221 2.69 8.16 -2.30
N ALA A 222 2.35 6.88 -2.08
CA ALA A 222 1.60 6.48 -0.90
C ALA A 222 2.39 6.65 0.41
N ILE A 223 3.73 6.72 0.36
CA ILE A 223 4.54 7.01 1.54
C ILE A 223 4.35 8.47 2.00
N LEU A 224 4.23 9.40 1.05
CA LEU A 224 3.86 10.78 1.34
C LEU A 224 2.44 10.85 1.92
N ALA A 225 1.49 10.14 1.30
CA ALA A 225 0.12 10.08 1.80
C ALA A 225 0.05 9.51 3.24
N LEU A 226 0.78 8.43 3.52
CA LEU A 226 0.90 7.85 4.85
C LEU A 226 1.40 8.87 5.88
N ALA A 227 2.49 9.58 5.57
CA ALA A 227 3.06 10.58 6.46
C ALA A 227 2.05 11.68 6.83
N LEU A 228 1.21 12.08 5.87
CA LEU A 228 0.13 13.05 6.06
C LEU A 228 -1.11 12.44 6.76
N LEU A 229 -1.38 11.14 6.62
CA LEU A 229 -2.48 10.49 7.35
C LEU A 229 -2.17 10.30 8.84
N LEU A 230 -0.90 10.21 9.23
CA LEU A 230 -0.50 10.01 10.63
C LEU A 230 -1.08 11.08 11.58
N PRO A 231 -0.93 12.40 11.33
CA PRO A 231 -1.57 13.41 12.15
C PRO A 231 -3.10 13.30 12.20
N ALA A 232 -3.75 12.94 11.08
CA ALA A 232 -5.20 12.81 10.99
C ALA A 232 -5.75 11.65 11.84
N VAL A 233 -5.00 10.55 11.92
CA VAL A 233 -5.37 9.34 12.68
C VAL A 233 -5.04 9.44 14.16
N VAL A 234 -3.92 10.08 14.53
CA VAL A 234 -3.52 10.11 15.95
C VAL A 234 -4.56 10.85 16.80
N ARG A 235 -5.12 10.16 17.80
CA ARG A 235 -6.19 10.64 18.68
C ARG A 235 -7.41 11.16 17.89
N TRP A 236 -7.73 10.53 16.77
CA TRP A 236 -8.84 10.93 15.91
C TRP A 236 -10.22 10.97 16.61
N PRO A 237 -10.57 10.13 17.61
CA PRO A 237 -11.89 10.19 18.26
C PRO A 237 -12.14 11.49 19.02
N ARG A 238 -11.06 12.19 19.38
CA ARG A 238 -11.08 13.47 20.10
C ARG A 238 -11.20 14.68 19.17
N THR A 239 -11.10 14.50 17.86
CA THR A 239 -11.24 15.59 16.89
C THR A 239 -12.65 16.19 16.99
N GLY A 240 -12.75 17.51 17.16
CA GLY A 240 -14.03 18.21 17.26
C GLY A 240 -14.75 18.06 18.61
N ARG A 241 -14.04 17.67 19.67
CA ARG A 241 -14.60 17.56 21.03
C ARG A 241 -15.20 18.87 21.50
N GLY A 242 -16.37 18.82 22.16
CA GLY A 242 -17.12 20.02 22.53
C GLY A 242 -17.66 20.84 21.35
N GLY A 243 -17.65 20.31 20.13
CA GLY A 243 -18.14 20.98 18.92
C GLY A 243 -17.15 21.94 18.27
N VAL A 244 -15.92 22.01 18.79
CA VAL A 244 -14.87 22.94 18.33
C VAL A 244 -13.72 22.16 17.70
N LEU A 245 -13.32 22.56 16.49
CA LEU A 245 -12.23 21.90 15.77
C LEU A 245 -10.85 22.31 16.31
N GLY A 246 -10.70 23.59 16.66
CA GLY A 246 -9.44 24.18 17.12
C GLY A 246 -8.32 24.11 16.08
N ARG A 247 -7.16 24.69 16.40
CA ARG A 247 -5.98 24.69 15.50
C ARG A 247 -5.52 23.27 15.16
N ALA A 248 -5.49 22.39 16.15
CA ALA A 248 -5.07 21.00 15.96
C ALA A 248 -6.01 20.23 15.04
N GLY A 249 -7.34 20.39 15.18
CA GLY A 249 -8.29 19.72 14.29
C GLY A 249 -8.25 20.26 12.87
N VAL A 250 -8.01 21.57 12.68
CA VAL A 250 -7.80 22.17 11.35
C VAL A 250 -6.54 21.58 10.72
N ALA A 251 -5.42 21.52 11.44
CA ALA A 251 -4.18 20.92 10.94
C ALA A 251 -4.39 19.44 10.52
N ARG A 252 -5.16 18.66 11.30
CA ARG A 252 -5.52 17.27 10.92
C ARG A 252 -6.34 17.20 9.64
N ALA A 253 -7.31 18.09 9.47
CA ALA A 253 -8.12 18.16 8.26
C ALA A 253 -7.30 18.60 7.04
N VAL A 254 -6.36 19.54 7.22
CA VAL A 254 -5.38 19.93 6.18
C VAL A 254 -4.54 18.72 5.76
N CYS A 255 -3.97 18.00 6.72
CA CYS A 255 -3.19 16.80 6.43
C CYS A 255 -4.03 15.71 5.75
N LEU A 256 -5.31 15.55 6.11
CA LEU A 256 -6.22 14.61 5.44
C LEU A 256 -6.46 14.98 3.97
N GLY A 257 -6.72 16.26 3.69
CA GLY A 257 -6.89 16.77 2.32
C GLY A 257 -5.63 16.62 1.48
N ALA A 258 -4.47 16.97 2.06
CA ALA A 258 -3.17 16.82 1.42
C ALA A 258 -2.84 15.34 1.15
N ALA A 259 -3.16 14.41 2.07
CA ALA A 259 -2.98 12.98 1.85
C ALA A 259 -3.82 12.47 0.66
N CYS A 260 -5.07 12.94 0.53
CA CYS A 260 -5.94 12.64 -0.61
C CYS A 260 -5.43 13.24 -1.91
N ALA A 261 -4.63 14.31 -1.84
CA ALA A 261 -3.98 14.96 -2.98
C ALA A 261 -2.59 14.39 -3.28
N ALA A 262 -2.07 13.49 -2.44
CA ALA A 262 -0.87 12.71 -2.70
C ALA A 262 -1.19 11.36 -3.35
N GLN A 263 -2.20 10.65 -2.83
CA GLN A 263 -2.49 9.29 -3.29
C GLN A 263 -3.92 8.82 -2.91
N GLN A 264 -4.55 8.01 -3.78
CA GLN A 264 -5.95 7.54 -3.72
C GLN A 264 -6.28 6.55 -2.60
N LEU A 265 -5.31 5.78 -2.07
CA LEU A 265 -5.49 4.89 -0.91
C LEU A 265 -6.03 5.67 0.30
N SER A 266 -5.66 6.95 0.43
CA SER A 266 -6.22 7.85 1.45
C SER A 266 -7.74 7.96 1.36
N TRP A 267 -8.33 7.84 0.16
CA TRP A 267 -9.76 7.96 -0.05
C TRP A 267 -10.55 6.82 0.62
N PHE A 268 -9.91 5.66 0.85
CA PHE A 268 -10.55 4.51 1.49
C PHE A 268 -10.65 4.64 3.01
N VAL A 269 -9.71 5.36 3.66
CA VAL A 269 -9.76 5.57 5.12
C VAL A 269 -10.65 6.76 5.52
N VAL A 270 -10.82 7.75 4.63
CA VAL A 270 -11.63 8.96 4.89
C VAL A 270 -13.07 8.64 5.32
N PRO A 271 -13.85 7.78 4.63
CA PRO A 271 -15.22 7.45 5.02
C PRO A 271 -15.32 6.87 6.44
N PHE A 272 -14.38 6.01 6.81
CA PHE A 272 -14.35 5.39 8.14
C PHE A 272 -14.02 6.41 9.23
N LEU A 273 -13.05 7.30 8.98
CA LEU A 273 -12.73 8.38 9.92
C LEU A 273 -13.90 9.34 10.09
N LEU A 274 -14.52 9.80 9.01
CA LEU A 274 -15.65 10.75 9.08
C LEU A 274 -16.88 10.12 9.74
N ALA A 275 -17.22 8.87 9.40
CA ALA A 275 -18.32 8.14 10.02
C ALA A 275 -18.07 7.89 11.51
N GLY A 276 -16.83 7.55 11.87
CA GLY A 276 -16.41 7.37 13.25
C GLY A 276 -16.48 8.68 14.04
N ILE A 277 -15.99 9.78 13.48
CA ILE A 277 -16.03 11.10 14.12
C ILE A 277 -17.49 11.52 14.31
N TYR A 278 -18.32 11.38 13.28
CA TYR A 278 -19.76 11.63 13.39
C TYR A 278 -20.38 10.82 14.53
N ALA A 279 -20.11 9.51 14.61
CA ALA A 279 -20.66 8.64 15.63
C ALA A 279 -20.26 9.08 17.05
N VAL A 280 -18.97 9.33 17.28
CA VAL A 280 -18.47 9.77 18.59
C VAL A 280 -19.04 11.14 18.95
N ARG A 281 -18.99 12.11 18.03
CA ARG A 281 -19.49 13.47 18.26
C ARG A 281 -21.00 13.51 18.46
N ARG A 282 -21.77 12.68 17.74
CA ARG A 282 -23.23 12.61 17.89
C ARG A 282 -23.64 12.04 19.24
N GLY A 283 -22.86 11.09 19.77
CA GLY A 283 -23.05 10.58 21.13
C GLY A 283 -22.83 11.63 22.21
N GLU A 284 -21.94 12.60 21.97
CA GLU A 284 -21.60 13.67 22.92
C GLU A 284 -22.48 14.93 22.77
N LEU A 285 -22.75 15.36 21.53
CA LEU A 285 -23.27 16.70 21.22
C LEU A 285 -24.65 16.69 20.55
N GLY A 286 -25.19 15.51 20.24
CA GLY A 286 -26.37 15.36 19.39
C GLY A 286 -26.08 15.51 17.88
N PRO A 287 -27.09 15.28 17.02
CA PRO A 287 -26.89 15.07 15.59
C PRO A 287 -26.45 16.32 14.81
N ARG A 288 -27.03 17.50 15.12
CA ARG A 288 -26.75 18.74 14.38
C ARG A 288 -25.32 19.24 14.60
N ALA A 289 -24.89 19.32 15.87
CA ALA A 289 -23.54 19.74 16.21
C ALA A 289 -22.47 18.75 15.69
N ALA A 290 -22.75 17.44 15.75
CA ALA A 290 -21.88 16.43 15.16
C ALA A 290 -21.73 16.57 13.64
N ALA A 291 -22.84 16.80 12.93
CA ALA A 291 -22.82 17.08 11.50
C ALA A 291 -21.99 18.35 11.20
N GLY A 292 -22.17 19.42 11.97
CA GLY A 292 -21.39 20.65 11.83
C GLY A 292 -19.87 20.43 12.00
N VAL A 293 -19.45 19.60 12.95
CA VAL A 293 -18.02 19.23 13.11
C VAL A 293 -17.50 18.51 11.87
N VAL A 294 -18.24 17.49 11.40
CA VAL A 294 -17.82 16.69 10.23
C VAL A 294 -17.79 17.55 8.97
N LEU A 295 -18.77 18.44 8.77
CA LEU A 295 -18.80 19.39 7.66
C LEU A 295 -17.59 20.34 7.70
N ARG A 296 -17.16 20.81 8.87
CA ARG A 296 -15.94 21.63 8.99
C ARG A 296 -14.68 20.86 8.65
N ILE A 297 -14.55 19.62 9.12
CA ILE A 297 -13.42 18.74 8.79
C ILE A 297 -13.38 18.46 7.28
N ALA A 298 -14.51 18.03 6.73
CA ALA A 298 -14.65 17.74 5.31
C ALA A 298 -14.41 18.99 4.46
N GLY A 299 -14.99 20.13 4.84
CA GLY A 299 -14.78 21.41 4.17
C GLY A 299 -13.31 21.80 4.12
N VAL A 300 -12.58 21.76 5.24
CA VAL A 300 -11.13 22.06 5.25
C VAL A 300 -10.35 21.06 4.38
N ALA A 301 -10.62 19.77 4.50
CA ALA A 301 -9.92 18.75 3.73
C ALA A 301 -10.18 18.88 2.22
N VAL A 302 -11.43 19.10 1.82
CA VAL A 302 -11.82 19.33 0.43
C VAL A 302 -11.20 20.62 -0.10
N THR A 303 -11.22 21.72 0.67
CA THR A 303 -10.56 22.96 0.25
C THR A 303 -9.08 22.75 0.00
N VAL A 304 -8.35 22.08 0.90
CA VAL A 304 -6.92 21.81 0.71
C VAL A 304 -6.68 20.92 -0.51
N TRP A 305 -7.47 19.85 -0.66
CA TRP A 305 -7.39 18.98 -1.82
C TRP A 305 -7.65 19.75 -3.12
N LEU A 306 -8.68 20.59 -3.17
CA LEU A 306 -8.99 21.44 -4.31
C LEU A 306 -7.86 22.44 -4.59
N LEU A 307 -7.32 23.12 -3.58
CA LEU A 307 -6.22 24.08 -3.77
C LEU A 307 -4.98 23.43 -4.40
N ILE A 308 -4.63 22.21 -3.98
CA ILE A 308 -3.51 21.46 -4.55
C ILE A 308 -3.80 21.02 -5.99
N ASN A 309 -5.06 20.65 -6.28
CA ASN A 309 -5.46 20.17 -7.61
C ASN A 309 -5.91 21.29 -8.56
N ALA A 310 -6.08 22.53 -8.08
CA ALA A 310 -6.77 23.61 -8.79
C ALA A 310 -6.17 23.90 -10.17
N TYR A 311 -4.85 23.96 -10.26
CA TYR A 311 -4.12 24.17 -11.52
C TYR A 311 -4.48 23.10 -12.57
N PHE A 312 -4.46 21.84 -12.18
CA PHE A 312 -4.72 20.70 -13.08
C PHE A 312 -6.20 20.60 -13.47
N LEU A 313 -7.09 20.90 -12.51
CA LEU A 313 -8.53 20.94 -12.73
C LEU A 313 -8.90 22.05 -13.72
N ALA A 314 -8.29 23.23 -13.60
CA ALA A 314 -8.55 24.36 -14.49
C ALA A 314 -7.99 24.16 -15.90
N GLN A 315 -6.79 23.57 -16.03
CA GLN A 315 -6.18 23.37 -17.34
C GLN A 315 -6.75 22.16 -18.09
N GLN A 316 -6.94 21.03 -17.42
CA GLN A 316 -7.23 19.74 -18.07
C GLN A 316 -8.15 18.86 -17.22
N PRO A 317 -9.42 19.27 -16.97
CA PRO A 317 -10.30 18.57 -16.05
C PRO A 317 -10.55 17.12 -16.42
N ALA A 318 -10.78 16.83 -17.71
CA ALA A 318 -11.04 15.47 -18.18
C ALA A 318 -9.79 14.57 -18.10
N ALA A 319 -8.62 15.09 -18.47
CA ALA A 319 -7.37 14.32 -18.42
C ALA A 319 -6.92 14.10 -16.98
N TRP A 320 -7.02 15.11 -16.13
CA TRP A 320 -6.78 15.01 -14.69
C TRP A 320 -7.69 13.96 -14.04
N LEU A 321 -9.00 14.03 -14.28
CA LEU A 321 -9.95 13.08 -13.68
C LEU A 321 -9.66 11.64 -14.13
N LYS A 322 -9.45 11.43 -15.44
CA LYS A 322 -9.05 10.12 -15.97
C LYS A 322 -7.73 9.65 -15.40
N GLY A 323 -6.76 10.55 -15.23
CA GLY A 323 -5.44 10.25 -14.68
C GLY A 323 -5.48 9.84 -13.21
N ILE A 324 -6.19 10.58 -12.35
CA ILE A 324 -6.30 10.21 -10.93
C ILE A 324 -7.25 9.02 -10.70
N ALA A 325 -8.16 8.74 -11.62
CA ALA A 325 -8.99 7.53 -11.60
C ALA A 325 -8.28 6.32 -12.23
N LEU A 326 -7.14 6.52 -12.89
CA LEU A 326 -6.44 5.50 -13.66
C LEU A 326 -6.17 4.22 -12.85
N PRO A 327 -5.74 4.26 -11.58
CA PRO A 327 -5.54 3.03 -10.80
C PRO A 327 -6.80 2.17 -10.65
N LEU A 328 -7.99 2.77 -10.78
CA LEU A 328 -9.28 2.10 -10.72
C LEU A 328 -9.77 1.63 -12.09
N THR A 329 -9.31 2.23 -13.20
CA THR A 329 -9.85 2.00 -14.55
C THR A 329 -8.86 1.44 -15.57
N GLN A 330 -7.56 1.42 -15.27
CA GLN A 330 -6.48 1.10 -16.23
C GLN A 330 -6.53 -0.32 -16.82
N GLY A 331 -7.29 -1.23 -16.22
CA GLY A 331 -7.28 -2.64 -16.60
C GLY A 331 -5.86 -3.23 -16.49
N ALA A 332 -5.11 -2.88 -15.45
CA ALA A 332 -3.79 -3.46 -15.23
C ALA A 332 -3.93 -4.97 -14.99
N VAL A 333 -2.97 -5.75 -15.49
CA VAL A 333 -3.01 -7.21 -15.30
C VAL A 333 -3.05 -7.58 -13.83
N LEU A 334 -3.65 -8.73 -13.59
CA LEU A 334 -3.76 -9.31 -12.25
C LEU A 334 -2.38 -9.46 -11.62
N HIS A 335 -2.26 -8.96 -10.41
CA HIS A 335 -1.05 -9.12 -9.61
C HIS A 335 -1.40 -8.97 -8.15
N GLY A 336 -1.05 -9.96 -7.32
CA GLY A 336 -1.29 -9.83 -5.89
C GLY A 336 -1.11 -11.11 -5.10
N GLN A 337 -1.01 -10.94 -3.79
CA GLN A 337 -0.82 -11.97 -2.78
C GLN A 337 -2.12 -12.31 -2.02
N GLY A 338 -3.26 -11.71 -2.41
CA GLY A 338 -4.57 -11.97 -1.82
C GLY A 338 -5.35 -13.06 -2.52
N LEU A 339 -6.69 -12.98 -2.48
CA LEU A 339 -7.57 -14.04 -2.99
C LEU A 339 -7.44 -14.24 -4.51
N ILE A 340 -6.98 -13.23 -5.25
CA ILE A 340 -6.64 -13.35 -6.67
C ILE A 340 -5.53 -14.38 -6.95
N GLY A 341 -4.72 -14.70 -5.93
CA GLY A 341 -3.73 -15.77 -5.98
C GLY A 341 -4.32 -17.14 -6.32
N VAL A 342 -5.61 -17.36 -6.06
CA VAL A 342 -6.31 -18.60 -6.47
C VAL A 342 -6.34 -18.72 -7.99
N SER A 343 -6.81 -17.69 -8.70
CA SER A 343 -6.82 -17.65 -10.18
C SER A 343 -5.42 -17.58 -10.78
N LEU A 344 -4.48 -16.91 -10.09
CA LEU A 344 -3.11 -16.73 -10.60
C LEU A 344 -2.22 -17.96 -10.40
N TYR A 345 -2.29 -18.66 -9.27
CA TYR A 345 -1.28 -19.65 -8.87
C TYR A 345 -1.84 -21.04 -8.58
N LEU A 346 -3.06 -21.13 -8.06
CA LEU A 346 -3.64 -22.40 -7.60
C LEU A 346 -4.52 -23.08 -8.66
N THR A 347 -5.10 -22.30 -9.55
CA THR A 347 -5.91 -22.79 -10.68
C THR A 347 -5.26 -22.40 -12.00
N ASP A 348 -5.88 -22.82 -13.11
CA ASP A 348 -5.48 -22.45 -14.46
C ASP A 348 -6.11 -21.13 -14.94
N GLY A 349 -6.84 -20.42 -14.08
CA GLY A 349 -7.38 -19.10 -14.40
C GLY A 349 -8.85 -18.96 -14.05
N SER A 350 -9.52 -17.98 -14.67
CA SER A 350 -10.94 -17.68 -14.45
C SER A 350 -11.47 -16.83 -15.61
N ASP A 351 -12.70 -17.10 -16.01
CA ASP A 351 -13.50 -16.39 -17.01
C ASP A 351 -14.21 -15.15 -16.48
N ARG A 352 -14.09 -14.88 -15.18
CA ARG A 352 -14.91 -13.89 -14.47
C ARG A 352 -14.09 -13.08 -13.47
N LEU A 353 -12.95 -12.56 -13.92
CA LEU A 353 -12.00 -11.85 -13.06
C LEU A 353 -12.52 -10.53 -12.50
N ASP A 354 -13.41 -9.87 -13.22
CA ASP A 354 -14.02 -8.59 -12.79
C ASP A 354 -14.76 -8.71 -11.46
N TRP A 355 -15.24 -9.93 -11.13
CA TRP A 355 -15.90 -10.22 -9.87
C TRP A 355 -14.99 -10.02 -8.65
N TYR A 356 -13.66 -10.09 -8.78
CA TYR A 356 -12.74 -9.66 -7.72
C TYR A 356 -12.83 -8.15 -7.45
N GLY A 357 -12.97 -7.34 -8.51
CA GLY A 357 -13.20 -5.90 -8.40
C GLY A 357 -14.52 -5.60 -7.68
N HIS A 358 -15.61 -6.26 -8.08
CA HIS A 358 -16.90 -6.17 -7.40
C HIS A 358 -16.81 -6.61 -5.94
N ALA A 359 -16.14 -7.74 -5.66
CA ALA A 359 -15.94 -8.26 -4.31
C ALA A 359 -15.21 -7.25 -3.41
N SER A 360 -14.14 -6.62 -3.91
CA SER A 360 -13.40 -5.58 -3.20
C SER A 360 -14.27 -4.37 -2.86
N LEU A 361 -15.02 -3.84 -3.83
CA LEU A 361 -15.92 -2.69 -3.62
C LEU A 361 -17.04 -3.02 -2.62
N LEU A 362 -17.71 -4.17 -2.81
CA LEU A 362 -18.77 -4.65 -1.92
C LEU A 362 -18.22 -4.90 -0.50
N LEU A 363 -16.99 -5.40 -0.38
CA LEU A 363 -16.34 -5.58 0.91
C LEU A 363 -16.05 -4.24 1.57
N ALA A 364 -15.53 -3.24 0.85
CA ALA A 364 -15.28 -1.90 1.40
C ALA A 364 -16.57 -1.26 1.94
N VAL A 365 -17.65 -1.28 1.15
CA VAL A 365 -18.97 -0.77 1.55
C VAL A 365 -19.54 -1.58 2.71
N GLY A 366 -19.46 -2.90 2.65
CA GLY A 366 -19.94 -3.78 3.69
C GLY A 366 -19.20 -3.57 5.02
N LEU A 367 -17.88 -3.41 5.00
CA LEU A 367 -17.08 -3.12 6.19
C LEU A 367 -17.37 -1.72 6.75
N LEU A 368 -17.65 -0.73 5.91
CA LEU A 368 -18.10 0.59 6.38
C LEU A 368 -19.46 0.50 7.08
N ALA A 369 -20.40 -0.25 6.52
CA ALA A 369 -21.70 -0.49 7.13
C ALA A 369 -21.58 -1.25 8.46
N VAL A 370 -20.79 -2.32 8.51
CA VAL A 370 -20.48 -3.07 9.74
C VAL A 370 -19.80 -2.16 10.78
N PHE A 371 -18.86 -1.32 10.35
CA PHE A 371 -18.22 -0.34 11.21
C PHE A 371 -19.24 0.63 11.83
N VAL A 372 -20.15 1.20 11.04
CA VAL A 372 -21.20 2.12 11.54
C VAL A 372 -22.16 1.40 12.50
N LEU A 373 -22.57 0.16 12.19
CA LEU A 373 -23.47 -0.62 13.03
C LEU A 373 -22.84 -1.00 14.38
N PHE A 374 -21.52 -1.19 14.42
CA PHE A 374 -20.78 -1.69 15.59
C PHE A 374 -19.65 -0.76 16.05
N VAL A 375 -19.77 0.56 15.81
CA VAL A 375 -18.69 1.53 16.03
C VAL A 375 -18.18 1.55 17.48
N ARG A 376 -19.03 1.22 18.46
CA ARG A 376 -18.62 1.12 19.88
C ARG A 376 -17.56 0.04 20.13
N ARG A 377 -17.54 -1.00 19.28
CA ARG A 377 -16.59 -2.13 19.36
C ARG A 377 -15.51 -2.04 18.30
N LEU A 378 -15.87 -1.59 17.09
CA LEU A 378 -14.97 -1.53 15.93
C LEU A 378 -14.29 -0.18 15.76
N GLY A 379 -14.61 0.82 16.60
CA GLY A 379 -13.99 2.15 16.60
C GLY A 379 -12.47 2.13 16.44
N PRO A 380 -11.72 1.40 17.29
CA PRO A 380 -10.26 1.31 17.16
C PRO A 380 -9.77 0.73 15.83
N ALA A 381 -10.59 -0.08 15.16
CA ALA A 381 -10.27 -0.73 13.88
C ALA A 381 -10.59 0.15 12.66
N ALA A 382 -11.04 1.39 12.82
CA ALA A 382 -11.37 2.30 11.72
C ALA A 382 -10.23 2.48 10.69
N THR A 383 -8.98 2.33 11.13
CA THR A 383 -7.80 2.43 10.26
C THR A 383 -7.29 1.09 9.74
N VAL A 384 -7.94 -0.03 10.09
CA VAL A 384 -7.58 -1.39 9.63
C VAL A 384 -8.59 -1.87 8.59
N LEU A 385 -9.89 -1.71 8.87
CA LEU A 385 -10.99 -2.20 8.04
C LEU A 385 -10.93 -1.79 6.57
N PRO A 386 -10.57 -0.54 6.19
CA PRO A 386 -10.52 -0.14 4.78
C PRO A 386 -9.61 -1.04 3.94
N TRP A 387 -8.53 -1.54 4.55
CA TRP A 387 -7.49 -2.26 3.81
C TRP A 387 -7.85 -3.71 3.49
N CYS A 388 -8.81 -4.29 4.23
CA CYS A 388 -9.31 -5.64 3.98
C CYS A 388 -9.91 -5.79 2.58
N ALA A 389 -10.48 -4.71 2.02
CA ALA A 389 -11.00 -4.70 0.64
C ALA A 389 -9.91 -5.05 -0.39
N PHE A 390 -8.69 -4.56 -0.19
CA PHE A 390 -7.58 -4.79 -1.13
C PHE A 390 -7.11 -6.24 -1.16
N PHE A 391 -7.43 -7.05 -0.16
CA PHE A 391 -7.16 -8.50 -0.20
C PHE A 391 -7.98 -9.21 -1.29
N LEU A 392 -9.13 -8.65 -1.69
CA LEU A 392 -9.99 -9.17 -2.75
C LEU A 392 -9.77 -8.50 -4.11
N ALA A 393 -9.01 -7.41 -4.16
CA ALA A 393 -8.83 -6.65 -5.39
C ALA A 393 -8.11 -7.45 -6.49
N THR A 394 -8.44 -7.18 -7.75
CA THR A 394 -7.76 -7.72 -8.95
C THR A 394 -6.26 -7.41 -8.94
N ARG A 395 -5.90 -6.26 -8.38
CA ARG A 395 -4.53 -5.96 -7.91
C ARG A 395 -4.47 -6.00 -6.39
N SER A 396 -4.31 -7.18 -5.80
CA SER A 396 -4.14 -7.33 -4.35
C SER A 396 -2.66 -7.23 -3.96
N GLN A 397 -2.04 -6.07 -4.20
CA GLN A 397 -0.64 -5.86 -3.80
C GLN A 397 -0.52 -5.77 -2.28
N ASP A 398 0.41 -6.54 -1.72
CA ASP A 398 0.79 -6.49 -0.30
C ASP A 398 1.16 -5.07 0.18
N GLY A 399 1.75 -4.27 -0.71
CA GLY A 399 1.96 -2.84 -0.53
C GLY A 399 0.75 -2.09 0.05
N TYR A 400 -0.47 -2.36 -0.43
CA TYR A 400 -1.64 -1.56 -0.07
C TYR A 400 -2.03 -1.64 1.40
N TYR A 401 -1.88 -2.81 2.04
CA TYR A 401 -2.20 -2.98 3.45
C TYR A 401 -0.96 -2.88 4.34
N LEU A 402 0.21 -3.36 3.90
CA LEU A 402 1.43 -3.30 4.71
C LEU A 402 1.93 -1.86 4.90
N MET A 403 1.82 -1.00 3.87
CA MET A 403 2.27 0.39 4.00
C MET A 403 1.47 1.18 5.04
N MET A 404 0.22 0.81 5.26
CA MET A 404 -0.70 1.55 6.12
C MET A 404 -0.68 1.08 7.57
N THR A 405 0.14 0.07 7.90
CA THR A 405 0.29 -0.47 9.26
C THR A 405 0.67 0.55 10.33
N PRO A 406 1.40 1.66 10.07
CA PRO A 406 1.61 2.70 11.08
C PRO A 406 0.31 3.38 11.53
N LEU A 407 -0.71 3.44 10.66
CA LEU A 407 -2.04 3.96 11.04
C LEU A 407 -2.75 3.01 12.01
N TRP A 408 -2.45 1.71 11.95
CA TRP A 408 -3.01 0.71 12.86
C TRP A 408 -2.42 0.88 14.25
N LEU A 409 -1.09 1.03 14.34
CA LEU A 409 -0.40 1.36 15.59
C LEU A 409 -0.94 2.67 16.18
N ALA A 410 -1.03 3.73 15.36
CA ALA A 410 -1.53 5.03 15.79
C ALA A 410 -2.94 4.91 16.40
N SER A 411 -3.86 4.20 15.73
CA SER A 411 -5.23 3.99 16.23
C SER A 411 -5.25 3.11 17.49
N ALA A 412 -4.53 1.99 17.50
CA ALA A 412 -4.48 1.08 18.66
C ALA A 412 -4.01 1.79 19.94
N VAL A 413 -3.04 2.69 19.84
CA VAL A 413 -2.48 3.41 20.99
C VAL A 413 -3.33 4.63 21.38
N THR A 414 -3.97 5.29 20.42
CA THR A 414 -4.54 6.63 20.65
C THR A 414 -6.06 6.76 20.45
N ALA A 415 -6.71 5.69 20.01
CA ALA A 415 -8.15 5.54 19.90
C ALA A 415 -8.62 4.28 20.67
N PRO A 416 -8.43 4.23 22.01
CA PRO A 416 -8.81 3.05 22.80
C PRO A 416 -10.33 2.91 22.87
N LEU A 417 -10.82 1.69 23.11
CA LEU A 417 -12.25 1.36 23.21
C LEU A 417 -13.09 2.31 24.09
N PRO A 418 -12.62 2.79 25.25
CA PRO A 418 -13.40 3.71 26.09
C PRO A 418 -13.81 5.02 25.40
N GLU A 419 -13.04 5.52 24.43
CA GLU A 419 -13.39 6.73 23.66
C GLU A 419 -14.67 6.52 22.83
N PHE A 420 -15.07 5.28 22.58
CA PHE A 420 -16.25 4.91 21.80
C PHE A 420 -17.44 4.49 22.66
N ALA A 421 -17.33 4.43 23.99
CA ALA A 421 -18.41 3.98 24.87
C ALA A 421 -19.71 4.80 24.67
N GLY A 422 -19.55 6.11 24.50
CA GLY A 422 -20.64 7.05 24.24
C GLY A 422 -21.07 7.16 22.77
N ALA A 423 -20.34 6.55 21.82
CA ALA A 423 -20.58 6.76 20.40
C ALA A 423 -22.02 6.39 20.00
N TRP A 424 -22.62 7.21 19.13
CA TRP A 424 -23.88 6.90 18.51
C TRP A 424 -23.72 5.72 17.55
N GLN A 425 -24.67 4.79 17.58
CA GLN A 425 -24.77 3.71 16.60
C GLN A 425 -26.25 3.49 16.27
N PRO A 426 -26.59 3.08 15.04
CA PRO A 426 -27.95 2.71 14.68
C PRO A 426 -28.48 1.62 15.63
N ARG A 427 -29.74 1.77 16.08
CA ARG A 427 -30.45 0.77 16.89
C ARG A 427 -31.78 0.39 16.21
N PRO A 428 -31.76 -0.23 15.02
CA PRO A 428 -32.98 -0.74 14.43
C PRO A 428 -33.63 -1.74 15.39
N ARG A 429 -34.96 -1.73 15.49
CA ARG A 429 -35.73 -2.52 16.48
C ARG A 429 -35.36 -4.02 16.44
N VAL A 430 -35.11 -4.54 15.24
CA VAL A 430 -34.69 -5.94 14.98
C VAL A 430 -33.36 -6.29 15.69
N LEU A 431 -32.47 -5.33 15.94
CA LEU A 431 -31.17 -5.54 16.60
C LEU A 431 -31.18 -5.28 18.12
N ALA A 432 -32.34 -4.92 18.69
CA ALA A 432 -32.47 -4.51 20.09
C ALA A 432 -33.13 -5.56 21.02
N GLY A 433 -33.67 -6.66 20.48
CA GLY A 433 -34.45 -7.65 21.24
C GLY A 433 -33.64 -8.75 21.98
N PRO A 434 -34.30 -9.76 22.56
CA PRO A 434 -33.68 -10.85 23.32
C PRO A 434 -32.65 -11.64 22.51
N ARG A 435 -32.88 -11.77 21.20
CA ARG A 435 -31.98 -12.43 20.24
C ARG A 435 -30.93 -11.48 19.63
N ARG A 436 -30.62 -10.35 20.29
CA ARG A 436 -29.71 -9.30 19.78
C ARG A 436 -28.38 -9.82 19.27
N HIS A 437 -27.79 -10.82 19.93
CA HIS A 437 -26.50 -11.36 19.52
C HIS A 437 -26.61 -12.03 18.13
N ARG A 438 -27.58 -12.93 17.97
CA ARG A 438 -27.83 -13.64 16.71
C ARG A 438 -28.23 -12.65 15.60
N ALA A 439 -29.09 -11.68 15.89
CA ALA A 439 -29.52 -10.68 14.91
C ALA A 439 -28.35 -9.79 14.43
N ARG A 440 -27.43 -9.42 15.32
CA ARG A 440 -26.22 -8.64 14.95
C ARG A 440 -25.25 -9.44 14.10
N VAL A 441 -25.03 -10.72 14.43
CA VAL A 441 -24.22 -11.61 13.61
C VAL A 441 -24.88 -11.78 12.23
N ALA A 442 -26.18 -12.04 12.17
CA ALA A 442 -26.91 -12.15 10.92
C ALA A 442 -26.83 -10.88 10.07
N ALA A 443 -26.95 -9.70 10.67
CA ALA A 443 -26.79 -8.43 9.95
C ALA A 443 -25.37 -8.25 9.39
N ALA A 444 -24.33 -8.58 10.18
CA ALA A 444 -22.96 -8.52 9.70
C ALA A 444 -22.72 -9.51 8.54
N VAL A 445 -23.21 -10.74 8.67
CA VAL A 445 -23.13 -11.75 7.61
C VAL A 445 -23.86 -11.30 6.36
N LEU A 446 -25.09 -10.81 6.47
CA LEU A 446 -25.91 -10.38 5.33
C LEU A 446 -25.28 -9.22 4.57
N VAL A 447 -24.62 -8.30 5.28
CA VAL A 447 -23.89 -7.16 4.67
C VAL A 447 -22.61 -7.60 3.96
N LEU A 448 -21.94 -8.65 4.45
CA LEU A 448 -20.66 -9.14 3.88
C LEU A 448 -20.87 -10.27 2.85
N LEU A 449 -22.04 -10.90 2.82
CA LEU A 449 -22.36 -12.02 1.95
C LEU A 449 -22.20 -11.70 0.45
N PRO A 450 -22.61 -10.51 -0.07
CA PRO A 450 -22.41 -10.19 -1.48
C PRO A 450 -20.94 -10.18 -1.87
N ALA A 451 -20.06 -9.62 -1.02
CA ALA A 451 -18.63 -9.61 -1.27
C ALA A 451 -18.05 -11.03 -1.31
N LEU A 452 -18.46 -11.89 -0.38
CA LEU A 452 -18.06 -13.30 -0.36
C LEU A 452 -18.54 -14.04 -1.61
N ALA A 453 -19.80 -13.87 -1.99
CA ALA A 453 -20.38 -14.48 -3.18
C ALA A 453 -19.63 -14.05 -4.46
N SER A 454 -19.32 -12.77 -4.60
CA SER A 454 -18.51 -12.26 -5.73
C SER A 454 -17.10 -12.83 -5.74
N ALA A 455 -16.42 -12.89 -4.59
CA ALA A 455 -15.09 -13.47 -4.49
C ALA A 455 -15.09 -14.97 -4.81
N THR A 456 -16.08 -15.73 -4.33
CA THR A 456 -16.25 -17.15 -4.64
C THR A 456 -16.55 -17.35 -6.11
N ALA A 457 -17.41 -16.53 -6.72
CA ALA A 457 -17.67 -16.57 -8.16
C ALA A 457 -16.35 -16.36 -8.94
N ALA A 458 -15.58 -15.33 -8.60
CA ALA A 458 -14.30 -15.06 -9.26
C ALA A 458 -13.30 -16.24 -9.14
N ALA A 459 -13.15 -16.77 -7.92
CA ALA A 459 -12.18 -17.82 -7.59
C ALA A 459 -12.55 -19.21 -8.15
N THR A 460 -13.84 -19.47 -8.37
CA THR A 460 -14.35 -20.74 -8.92
C THR A 460 -14.59 -20.67 -10.43
N GLY A 461 -14.21 -19.58 -11.10
CA GLY A 461 -14.26 -19.46 -12.55
C GLY A 461 -13.38 -20.49 -13.26
N THR A 462 -13.73 -20.77 -14.50
CA THR A 462 -12.98 -21.71 -15.34
C THR A 462 -12.19 -20.96 -16.40
N PRO A 463 -10.96 -21.37 -16.73
CA PRO A 463 -10.20 -20.72 -17.79
C PRO A 463 -10.88 -20.95 -19.16
N PRO A 464 -11.24 -19.90 -19.91
CA PRO A 464 -11.96 -20.06 -21.17
C PRO A 464 -11.05 -20.44 -22.35
N LEU A 465 -9.72 -20.41 -22.21
CA LEU A 465 -8.78 -20.77 -23.27
C LEU A 465 -7.97 -22.01 -22.87
N ARG A 466 -8.15 -23.10 -23.62
CA ARG A 466 -7.26 -24.27 -23.54
C ARG A 466 -6.06 -24.04 -24.45
N MET A 467 -4.87 -24.02 -23.85
CA MET A 467 -3.62 -23.76 -24.57
C MET A 467 -2.71 -25.00 -24.53
N ARG A 468 -2.20 -25.39 -25.71
CA ARG A 468 -1.21 -26.47 -25.84
C ARG A 468 -0.07 -26.01 -26.72
N VAL A 469 1.15 -26.05 -26.18
CA VAL A 469 2.35 -25.84 -26.99
C VAL A 469 2.53 -27.04 -27.93
N THR A 470 2.55 -26.79 -29.23
CA THR A 470 2.71 -27.82 -30.26
C THR A 470 4.13 -27.85 -30.83
N ALA A 471 4.86 -26.74 -30.77
CA ALA A 471 6.26 -26.67 -31.17
C ALA A 471 6.98 -25.53 -30.43
N ALA A 472 8.28 -25.69 -30.20
CA ALA A 472 9.17 -24.64 -29.72
C ALA A 472 10.44 -24.63 -30.57
N ARG A 473 10.86 -23.45 -31.03
CA ARG A 473 12.12 -23.23 -31.74
C ARG A 473 13.14 -22.65 -30.77
N HIS A 474 14.34 -23.17 -30.88
CA HIS A 474 15.47 -22.80 -30.07
C HIS A 474 16.55 -22.15 -30.93
N ASP A 475 17.18 -21.10 -30.40
CA ASP A 475 18.46 -20.61 -30.93
C ASP A 475 19.63 -21.36 -30.27
N ARG A 476 19.48 -21.69 -28.98
CA ARG A 476 20.38 -22.51 -28.19
C ARG A 476 19.57 -23.41 -27.27
N ALA A 477 20.17 -24.47 -26.72
CA ALA A 477 19.49 -25.40 -25.81
C ALA A 477 18.68 -24.69 -24.71
N THR A 478 19.21 -23.59 -24.17
CA THR A 478 18.63 -22.79 -23.09
C THR A 478 17.82 -21.57 -23.52
N ALA A 479 17.60 -21.35 -24.83
CA ALA A 479 16.99 -20.12 -25.34
C ALA A 479 15.91 -20.40 -26.41
N VAL A 480 14.67 -20.05 -26.09
CA VAL A 480 13.50 -20.16 -26.98
C VAL A 480 13.34 -18.88 -27.79
N THR A 481 13.17 -19.00 -29.11
CA THR A 481 12.96 -17.87 -30.04
C THR A 481 11.55 -17.82 -30.63
N LEU A 482 10.87 -18.95 -30.73
CA LEU A 482 9.50 -19.05 -31.24
C LEU A 482 8.77 -20.15 -30.50
N MET A 483 7.52 -19.90 -30.13
CA MET A 483 6.64 -20.89 -29.54
C MET A 483 5.35 -20.96 -30.37
N THR A 484 5.00 -22.16 -30.82
CA THR A 484 3.71 -22.41 -31.49
C THR A 484 2.73 -22.98 -30.48
N VAL A 485 1.59 -22.32 -30.34
CA VAL A 485 0.53 -22.69 -29.41
C VAL A 485 -0.76 -22.94 -30.17
N ARG A 486 -1.39 -24.09 -29.95
CA ARG A 486 -2.78 -24.31 -30.31
C ARG A 486 -3.65 -23.80 -29.17
N VAL A 487 -4.53 -22.85 -29.47
CA VAL A 487 -5.44 -22.23 -28.52
C VAL A 487 -6.87 -22.56 -28.94
N THR A 488 -7.66 -23.11 -28.01
CA THR A 488 -9.09 -23.38 -28.20
C THR A 488 -9.87 -22.55 -27.20
N ASN A 489 -10.75 -21.70 -27.69
CA ASN A 489 -11.72 -21.01 -26.87
C ASN A 489 -12.83 -21.99 -26.52
N THR A 490 -13.03 -22.27 -25.25
CA THR A 490 -14.11 -23.13 -24.76
C THR A 490 -15.29 -22.34 -24.20
N GLY A 491 -15.16 -21.02 -24.12
CA GLY A 491 -16.24 -20.14 -23.69
C GLY A 491 -17.16 -19.72 -24.82
N ASP A 492 -18.23 -19.03 -24.42
CA ASP A 492 -19.36 -18.66 -25.29
C ASP A 492 -19.18 -17.28 -25.96
N SER A 493 -18.10 -16.56 -25.64
CA SER A 493 -17.78 -15.24 -26.20
C SER A 493 -16.52 -15.29 -27.06
N ALA A 494 -16.44 -14.43 -28.07
CA ALA A 494 -15.19 -14.22 -28.80
C ALA A 494 -14.15 -13.55 -27.90
N LEU A 495 -12.89 -14.00 -27.96
CA LEU A 495 -11.82 -13.55 -27.07
C LEU A 495 -10.61 -13.05 -27.84
N SER A 496 -10.00 -11.96 -27.38
CA SER A 496 -8.75 -11.42 -27.95
C SER A 496 -7.59 -11.65 -26.99
N PRO A 497 -6.84 -12.77 -27.09
CA PRO A 497 -5.85 -13.15 -26.09
C PRO A 497 -4.51 -12.43 -26.24
N HIS A 498 -3.92 -12.06 -25.10
CA HIS A 498 -2.56 -11.53 -24.99
C HIS A 498 -1.69 -12.45 -24.14
N PHE A 499 -0.57 -12.90 -24.70
CA PHE A 499 0.21 -14.01 -24.14
C PHE A 499 1.46 -13.53 -23.41
N THR A 500 1.72 -14.08 -22.23
CA THR A 500 2.98 -13.88 -21.51
C THR A 500 3.46 -15.18 -20.86
N LEU A 501 4.75 -15.28 -20.58
CA LEU A 501 5.30 -16.34 -19.73
C LEU A 501 5.52 -15.81 -18.32
N THR A 502 5.42 -16.69 -17.34
CA THR A 502 5.74 -16.35 -15.95
C THR A 502 6.51 -17.48 -15.31
N THR A 503 7.51 -17.12 -14.52
CA THR A 503 8.37 -18.04 -13.76
C THR A 503 8.27 -17.82 -12.24
N GLY A 504 7.41 -16.88 -11.81
CA GLY A 504 7.24 -16.50 -10.42
C GLY A 504 6.05 -15.56 -10.22
N GLN A 505 6.17 -14.65 -9.25
CA GLN A 505 5.10 -13.71 -8.89
C GLN A 505 4.93 -12.54 -9.89
N GLY A 506 6.02 -12.12 -10.54
CA GLY A 506 6.01 -11.04 -11.53
C GLY A 506 5.41 -11.46 -12.88
N MET A 507 4.93 -10.48 -13.63
CA MET A 507 4.50 -10.66 -15.02
C MET A 507 5.64 -10.27 -15.96
N ASP A 508 6.06 -11.17 -16.84
CA ASP A 508 6.99 -10.82 -17.91
C ASP A 508 6.24 -10.01 -19.00
N PRO A 509 6.97 -9.24 -19.83
CA PRO A 509 6.35 -8.52 -20.92
C PRO A 509 5.65 -9.48 -21.89
N TYR A 510 4.55 -9.02 -22.49
CA TYR A 510 3.80 -9.76 -23.48
C TYR A 510 4.66 -10.22 -24.65
N TRP A 511 4.41 -11.45 -25.08
CA TRP A 511 4.97 -12.04 -26.28
C TRP A 511 4.26 -11.49 -27.51
N ILE A 512 5.03 -11.31 -28.58
CA ILE A 512 4.54 -10.80 -29.85
C ILE A 512 3.83 -11.95 -30.58
N VAL A 513 2.58 -11.74 -30.99
CA VAL A 513 1.87 -12.66 -31.88
C VAL A 513 2.36 -12.42 -33.31
N ALA A 514 3.24 -13.29 -33.79
CA ALA A 514 3.79 -13.23 -35.14
C ALA A 514 2.80 -13.77 -36.20
N ALA A 515 1.97 -14.74 -35.84
CA ALA A 515 0.90 -15.29 -36.67
C ALA A 515 -0.24 -15.82 -35.79
N GLY A 516 -1.47 -15.78 -36.30
CA GLY A 516 -2.71 -16.18 -35.60
C GLY A 516 -3.76 -15.07 -35.60
N PRO A 517 -5.04 -15.39 -35.36
CA PRO A 517 -6.11 -14.39 -35.37
C PRO A 517 -6.05 -13.51 -34.12
N ARG A 518 -6.28 -12.20 -34.28
CA ARG A 518 -6.37 -11.26 -33.15
C ARG A 518 -7.51 -11.62 -32.18
N THR A 519 -8.61 -12.11 -32.73
CA THR A 519 -9.81 -12.52 -31.98
C THR A 519 -10.16 -13.95 -32.36
N LEU A 520 -10.33 -14.79 -31.34
CA LEU A 520 -10.72 -16.19 -31.46
C LEU A 520 -12.22 -16.30 -31.17
N PRO A 521 -13.07 -16.71 -32.13
CA PRO A 521 -14.50 -16.85 -31.89
C PRO A 521 -14.80 -17.84 -30.76
N ALA A 522 -16.01 -17.76 -30.22
CA ALA A 522 -16.54 -18.73 -29.26
C ALA A 522 -16.40 -20.16 -29.85
N HIS A 523 -15.99 -21.11 -29.00
CA HIS A 523 -15.75 -22.51 -29.39
C HIS A 523 -14.71 -22.71 -30.52
N GLY A 524 -14.00 -21.66 -30.93
CA GLY A 524 -13.03 -21.69 -32.03
C GLY A 524 -11.66 -22.21 -31.61
N THR A 525 -10.92 -22.79 -32.56
CA THR A 525 -9.52 -23.20 -32.39
C THR A 525 -8.63 -22.50 -33.40
N ALA A 526 -7.49 -21.97 -32.96
CA ALA A 526 -6.48 -21.40 -33.83
C ALA A 526 -5.05 -21.75 -33.39
N ARG A 527 -4.12 -21.62 -34.33
CA ARG A 527 -2.68 -21.71 -34.10
C ARG A 527 -2.12 -20.30 -33.96
N TYR A 528 -1.32 -20.10 -32.91
CA TYR A 528 -0.59 -18.87 -32.63
C TYR A 528 0.90 -19.12 -32.68
N GLU A 529 1.64 -18.22 -33.33
CA GLU A 529 3.09 -18.19 -33.27
C GLU A 529 3.53 -17.01 -32.42
N LEU A 530 4.19 -17.30 -31.30
CA LEU A 530 4.54 -16.33 -30.27
C LEU A 530 6.05 -16.13 -30.24
N ARG A 531 6.51 -14.88 -30.28
CA ARG A 531 7.92 -14.50 -30.16
C ARG A 531 8.19 -13.74 -28.87
N PRO A 532 9.31 -14.02 -28.17
CA PRO A 532 9.70 -13.22 -27.02
C PRO A 532 9.90 -11.75 -27.41
N PRO A 533 9.55 -10.79 -26.53
CA PRO A 533 9.65 -9.36 -26.83
C PRO A 533 11.08 -8.88 -27.08
N LYS A 534 12.08 -9.57 -26.49
CA LYS A 534 13.52 -9.32 -26.69
C LYS A 534 14.18 -10.31 -27.65
N GLY A 535 13.39 -10.97 -28.50
CA GLY A 535 13.84 -11.96 -29.48
C GLY A 535 14.15 -13.35 -28.92
N THR A 536 14.66 -13.45 -27.69
CA THR A 536 14.92 -14.73 -27.00
C THR A 536 14.33 -14.75 -25.59
N PHE A 537 13.84 -15.90 -25.16
CA PHE A 537 13.47 -16.19 -23.78
C PHE A 537 14.44 -17.23 -23.21
N ARG A 538 15.18 -16.85 -22.18
CA ARG A 538 16.12 -17.75 -21.50
C ARG A 538 15.36 -18.67 -20.55
N LEU A 539 15.55 -19.97 -20.71
CA LEU A 539 14.93 -20.96 -19.85
C LEU A 539 15.53 -20.88 -18.44
N PRO A 540 14.69 -20.82 -17.38
CA PRO A 540 15.17 -20.90 -16.01
C PRO A 540 15.64 -22.34 -15.69
N ARG A 541 16.19 -22.53 -14.48
CA ARG A 541 16.60 -23.85 -13.98
C ARG A 541 15.46 -24.89 -14.07
N PRO A 542 15.75 -26.19 -14.27
CA PRO A 542 14.75 -27.26 -14.42
C PRO A 542 13.61 -27.26 -13.40
N SER A 543 13.91 -26.95 -12.14
CA SER A 543 12.94 -26.91 -11.03
C SER A 543 11.96 -25.72 -11.06
N VAL A 544 12.18 -24.74 -11.95
CA VAL A 544 11.33 -23.54 -12.02
C VAL A 544 10.14 -23.81 -12.96
N ARG A 545 8.94 -23.67 -12.42
CA ARG A 545 7.68 -23.78 -13.16
C ARG A 545 7.54 -22.63 -14.15
N ILE A 546 7.25 -22.95 -15.42
CA ILE A 546 7.01 -21.96 -16.49
C ILE A 546 5.54 -22.05 -16.88
N ARG A 547 4.78 -20.97 -16.65
CA ARG A 547 3.37 -20.88 -17.03
C ARG A 547 3.19 -19.93 -18.21
N LEU A 548 2.58 -20.42 -19.28
CA LEU A 548 2.00 -19.58 -20.33
C LEU A 548 0.67 -19.04 -19.83
N ARG A 549 0.49 -17.73 -19.91
CA ARG A 549 -0.75 -17.03 -19.51
C ARG A 549 -1.32 -16.30 -20.71
N ALA A 550 -2.63 -16.35 -20.86
CA ALA A 550 -3.40 -15.55 -21.81
C ALA A 550 -4.39 -14.68 -21.03
N PHE A 551 -4.31 -13.37 -21.23
CA PHE A 551 -5.25 -12.39 -20.70
C PHE A 551 -6.19 -11.91 -21.80
N THR A 552 -7.45 -11.64 -21.45
CA THR A 552 -8.42 -10.97 -22.32
C THR A 552 -9.05 -9.82 -21.56
N ALA A 553 -9.50 -8.79 -22.25
CA ALA A 553 -10.08 -7.60 -21.63
C ALA A 553 -11.61 -7.61 -21.57
N ASP A 554 -12.27 -8.19 -22.58
CA ASP A 554 -13.74 -8.22 -22.68
C ASP A 554 -14.22 -9.61 -23.14
N PRO A 555 -14.80 -10.43 -22.23
CA PRO A 555 -14.75 -10.28 -20.78
C PRO A 555 -13.31 -10.33 -20.23
N GLN A 556 -13.09 -9.82 -19.01
CA GLN A 556 -11.78 -9.91 -18.37
C GLN A 556 -11.51 -11.35 -17.89
N THR A 557 -10.61 -12.05 -18.57
CA THR A 557 -10.29 -13.46 -18.27
C THR A 557 -8.80 -13.73 -18.15
N LEU A 558 -8.47 -14.82 -17.47
CA LEU A 558 -7.13 -15.40 -17.42
C LEU A 558 -7.26 -16.88 -17.75
N SER A 559 -6.38 -17.35 -18.62
CA SER A 559 -6.12 -18.78 -18.83
C SER A 559 -4.63 -19.04 -18.73
N SER A 560 -4.26 -20.15 -18.11
CA SER A 560 -2.87 -20.52 -17.82
C SER A 560 -2.63 -21.97 -18.20
N ALA A 561 -1.42 -22.28 -18.68
CA ALA A 561 -0.98 -23.64 -18.98
C ALA A 561 0.48 -23.81 -18.55
N ASP A 562 0.81 -24.96 -17.97
CA ASP A 562 2.19 -25.33 -17.70
C ASP A 562 2.90 -25.76 -18.98
N VAL A 563 3.99 -25.08 -19.30
CA VAL A 563 4.70 -25.26 -20.57
C VAL A 563 6.17 -25.64 -20.39
N GLY A 564 6.63 -25.75 -19.13
CA GLY A 564 8.04 -26.03 -18.82
C GLY A 564 8.61 -27.27 -19.51
N SER A 565 7.86 -28.37 -19.53
CA SER A 565 8.29 -29.61 -20.20
C SER A 565 8.29 -29.47 -21.73
N ALA A 566 7.29 -28.78 -22.30
CA ALA A 566 7.18 -28.56 -23.74
C ALA A 566 8.27 -27.62 -24.28
N LEU A 567 8.75 -26.70 -23.45
CA LEU A 567 9.80 -25.74 -23.80
C LEU A 567 11.21 -26.28 -23.60
N ARG A 568 11.42 -27.40 -22.90
CA ARG A 568 12.76 -27.98 -22.71
C ARG A 568 13.05 -29.02 -23.78
N THR A 569 14.26 -28.99 -24.32
CA THR A 569 14.74 -30.02 -25.25
C THR A 569 14.93 -31.36 -24.53
N SER A 570 14.95 -32.47 -25.27
CA SER A 570 15.07 -33.82 -24.71
C SER A 570 16.33 -34.01 -23.85
N ALA A 571 17.39 -33.24 -24.11
CA ALA A 571 18.66 -33.28 -23.37
C ALA A 571 18.59 -32.61 -21.99
N GLU A 572 17.65 -31.67 -21.77
CA GLU A 572 17.45 -31.00 -20.47
C GLU A 572 16.34 -31.65 -19.61
N ARG A 573 15.67 -32.68 -20.12
CA ARG A 573 14.62 -33.41 -19.39
C ARG A 573 15.15 -34.60 -18.58
N ARG A 574 16.37 -35.04 -18.87
CA ARG A 574 17.15 -35.99 -18.05
C ARG A 574 17.99 -35.19 -17.08
#